data_AF-A0A4Q9MAA8-F1
#
_entry.id   AF-A0A4Q9MAA8-F1
#
_cell.length_a   1.000
_cell.length_b   1.000
_cell.length_c   1.000
_cell.angle_alpha   90.00
_cell.angle_beta   90.00
_cell.angle_gamma   90.00
#
_symmetry.space_group_name_H-M   'P 1'
#
loop_
_entity.id
_entity.type
_entity.pdbx_description
1 polymer ?
#
loop_
_entity_poly.entity_id
_entity_poly.type
_entity_poly.pdbx_seq_one_letter_code
_entity_poly.pdbx_strand_id
1 'polypeptide(L)'
;MPSFATSTVLRDHTDALDIDLHVRYEFIVGEPSSVLFTVKNGVPRDVDVILQSDLVLSLSGTFNRTVQGGRSMQKSAIAQHLLEYFHAVGDSLGVRASSKMFLEEEDGTAKLTLSPTRSFLERRSPYIRLSAVDLLYVCTTPPRTPDIPGPNA
;
A
#
# COMPACT_ATOMS: atom_id res chain seq x y z
N MET A 1 16.02 19.63 -4.51
CA MET A 1 14.87 19.51 -5.45
C MET A 1 13.67 18.97 -4.68
N PRO A 2 12.42 19.17 -5.11
CA PRO A 2 11.27 18.87 -4.25
C PRO A 2 11.07 17.36 -4.09
N SER A 3 10.93 16.92 -2.85
CA SER A 3 10.26 15.66 -2.52
C SER A 3 8.76 15.95 -2.53
N PHE A 4 7.94 15.02 -3.01
CA PHE A 4 6.49 15.20 -2.96
C PHE A 4 5.78 13.90 -2.62
N ALA A 5 4.61 14.01 -1.99
CA ALA A 5 3.76 12.88 -1.68
C ALA A 5 2.41 12.98 -2.39
N THR A 6 1.90 11.84 -2.83
CA THR A 6 0.51 11.70 -3.28
C THR A 6 -0.18 10.65 -2.43
N SER A 7 -1.46 10.88 -2.14
CA SER A 7 -2.28 9.96 -1.36
C SER A 7 -3.44 9.44 -2.18
N THR A 8 -3.74 8.16 -2.06
CA THR A 8 -4.90 7.51 -2.66
C THR A 8 -5.63 6.74 -1.58
N VAL A 9 -6.96 6.73 -1.66
CA VAL A 9 -7.81 5.88 -0.81
C VAL A 9 -8.51 4.89 -1.71
N LEU A 10 -8.27 3.60 -1.47
CA LEU A 10 -9.00 2.52 -2.10
C LEU A 10 -10.04 2.02 -1.12
N ARG A 11 -11.28 1.95 -1.56
CA ARG A 11 -12.38 1.41 -0.78
C ARG A 11 -12.79 0.09 -1.37
N ASP A 12 -12.82 -0.93 -0.54
CA ASP A 12 -13.35 -2.24 -0.87
C ASP A 12 -14.45 -2.61 0.12
N HIS A 13 -15.42 -3.38 -0.36
CA HIS A 13 -16.57 -3.78 0.42
C HIS A 13 -16.75 -5.29 0.36
N THR A 14 -16.88 -5.89 1.53
CA THR A 14 -17.32 -7.28 1.69
C THR A 14 -18.60 -7.30 2.52
N ASP A 15 -19.40 -8.36 2.38
CA ASP A 15 -20.67 -8.51 3.12
C ASP A 15 -20.54 -8.33 4.64
N ALA A 16 -19.33 -8.50 5.20
CA ALA A 16 -19.05 -8.41 6.63
C ALA A 16 -18.25 -7.16 7.04
N LEU A 17 -17.62 -6.45 6.10
CA LEU A 17 -16.59 -5.46 6.41
C LEU A 17 -16.40 -4.46 5.26
N ASP A 18 -16.35 -3.18 5.60
CA ASP A 18 -15.82 -2.11 4.77
C ASP A 18 -14.30 -1.98 5.03
N ILE A 19 -13.52 -1.95 3.96
CA ILE A 19 -12.06 -1.85 4.00
C ILE A 19 -11.63 -0.59 3.25
N ASP A 20 -11.05 0.37 3.98
CA ASP A 20 -10.42 1.55 3.41
C ASP A 20 -8.88 1.38 3.49
N LEU A 21 -8.24 1.23 2.34
CA LEU A 21 -6.77 1.24 2.20
C LEU A 21 -6.31 2.65 1.83
N HIS A 22 -5.67 3.31 2.78
CA HIS A 22 -5.00 4.59 2.57
C HIS A 22 -3.55 4.32 2.17
N VAL A 23 -3.16 4.79 0.99
CA VAL A 23 -1.81 4.65 0.44
C VAL A 23 -1.21 6.03 0.24
N ARG A 24 -0.03 6.27 0.80
CA ARG A 24 0.77 7.46 0.54
C ARG A 24 2.06 7.05 -0.15
N TYR A 25 2.31 7.60 -1.34
CA TYR A 25 3.57 7.41 -2.04
C TYR A 25 4.43 8.64 -1.86
N GLU A 26 5.71 8.44 -1.54
CA GLU A 26 6.70 9.51 -1.49
C GLU A 26 7.65 9.41 -2.68
N PHE A 27 7.75 10.50 -3.42
CA PHE A 27 8.56 10.63 -4.61
C PHE A 27 9.66 11.66 -4.46
N ILE A 28 10.81 11.38 -5.06
CA ILE A 28 11.95 12.29 -5.14
C ILE A 28 12.19 12.64 -6.61
N VAL A 29 12.25 13.94 -6.91
CA VAL A 29 12.71 14.45 -8.21
C VAL A 29 14.16 14.90 -8.06
N GLY A 30 15.10 14.26 -8.76
CA GLY A 30 16.54 14.56 -8.60
C GLY A 30 17.03 14.29 -7.18
N GLU A 31 17.70 15.23 -6.50
CA GLU A 31 18.21 15.01 -5.13
C GLU A 31 17.15 15.16 -4.03
N PRO A 32 17.18 14.30 -2.98
CA PRO A 32 16.23 14.35 -1.87
C PRO A 32 16.29 15.70 -1.14
N SER A 33 15.12 16.25 -0.82
CA SER A 33 14.99 17.42 0.04
C SER A 33 14.18 17.07 1.28
N SER A 34 14.48 17.78 2.38
CA SER A 34 13.71 17.73 3.62
C SER A 34 12.31 18.35 3.50
N VAL A 35 12.03 19.09 2.41
CA VAL A 35 10.72 19.69 2.15
C VAL A 35 9.89 18.72 1.31
N LEU A 36 8.78 18.24 1.87
CA LEU A 36 7.85 17.32 1.22
C LEU A 36 6.54 18.04 0.88
N PHE A 37 6.28 18.19 -0.41
CA PHE A 37 5.06 18.83 -0.92
C PHE A 37 3.94 17.80 -1.08
N THR A 38 2.75 18.07 -0.55
CA THR A 38 1.60 17.17 -0.78
C THR A 38 0.89 17.58 -2.07
N VAL A 39 0.79 16.65 -3.02
CA VAL A 39 0.11 16.84 -4.30
C VAL A 39 -1.21 16.06 -4.25
N LYS A 40 -2.32 16.72 -4.58
CA LYS A 40 -3.66 16.10 -4.56
C LYS A 40 -3.92 15.16 -5.74
N ASN A 41 -3.16 15.34 -6.82
CA ASN A 41 -3.31 14.56 -8.04
C ASN A 41 -2.20 13.49 -8.08
N GLY A 42 -2.53 12.31 -8.61
CA GLY A 42 -1.56 11.23 -8.80
C GLY A 42 -0.44 11.61 -9.78
N VAL A 43 0.53 10.70 -9.93
CA VAL A 43 1.64 10.87 -10.86
C VAL A 43 1.09 11.03 -12.29
N PRO A 44 1.51 12.06 -13.05
CA PRO A 44 1.14 12.21 -14.46
C PRO A 44 1.55 11.00 -15.30
N ARG A 45 0.74 10.63 -16.29
CA ARG A 45 0.95 9.42 -17.11
C ARG A 45 2.21 9.45 -17.98
N ASP A 46 2.69 10.66 -18.25
CA ASP A 46 3.90 10.97 -19.02
C ASP A 46 5.18 10.99 -18.17
N VAL A 47 5.04 10.85 -16.85
CA VAL A 47 6.16 10.79 -15.91
C VAL A 47 6.45 9.36 -15.52
N ASP A 48 7.68 8.95 -15.75
CA ASP A 48 8.14 7.62 -15.43
C ASP A 48 8.43 7.48 -13.92
N VAL A 49 7.77 6.55 -13.24
CA VAL A 49 8.15 6.15 -11.88
C VAL A 49 9.25 5.09 -11.96
N ILE A 50 10.29 5.27 -11.14
CA ILE A 50 11.37 4.30 -10.95
C ILE A 50 11.60 4.02 -9.48
N LEU A 51 12.14 2.83 -9.20
CA LEU A 51 12.58 2.43 -7.87
C LEU A 51 14.10 2.23 -7.90
N GLN A 52 14.83 2.82 -6.95
CA GLN A 52 16.30 2.76 -6.93
C GLN A 52 16.84 1.43 -6.38
N SER A 53 16.13 0.85 -5.43
CA SER A 53 16.45 -0.40 -4.76
C SER A 53 15.17 -1.07 -4.28
N ASP A 54 15.20 -2.37 -4.01
CA ASP A 54 14.06 -3.07 -3.45
C ASP A 54 13.48 -2.33 -2.23
N LEU A 55 12.17 -2.15 -2.22
CA LEU A 55 11.43 -1.58 -1.10
C LEU A 55 10.75 -2.71 -0.35
N VAL A 56 11.00 -2.79 0.96
CA VAL A 56 10.40 -3.81 1.82
C VAL A 56 9.32 -3.17 2.68
N LEU A 57 8.09 -3.66 2.53
CA LEU A 57 6.92 -3.19 3.26
C LEU A 57 6.62 -4.16 4.39
N SER A 58 6.58 -3.66 5.61
CA SER A 58 6.22 -4.45 6.80
C SER A 58 4.74 -4.28 7.12
N LEU A 59 4.03 -5.39 7.26
CA LEU A 59 2.62 -5.43 7.65
C LEU A 59 2.49 -5.81 9.12
N SER A 60 1.77 -4.97 9.86
CA SER A 60 1.42 -5.20 11.26
C SER A 60 0.02 -4.67 11.53
N GLY A 61 -0.64 -5.18 12.56
CA GLY A 61 -2.00 -4.77 12.87
C GLY A 61 -2.48 -5.24 14.22
N THR A 62 -3.57 -4.64 14.67
CA THR A 62 -4.30 -5.05 15.88
C THR A 62 -5.71 -5.46 15.50
N PHE A 63 -6.19 -6.55 16.10
CA PHE A 63 -7.56 -7.00 15.96
C PHE A 63 -8.08 -7.37 17.36
N ASN A 64 -9.28 -6.89 17.71
CA ASN A 64 -9.85 -7.03 19.06
C ASN A 64 -8.88 -6.61 20.18
N ARG A 65 -8.15 -5.50 19.99
CA ARG A 65 -7.13 -4.97 20.93
C ARG A 65 -5.93 -5.91 21.16
N THR A 66 -5.78 -6.94 20.34
CA THR A 66 -4.63 -7.85 20.37
C THR A 66 -3.75 -7.61 19.15
N VAL A 67 -2.46 -7.38 19.38
CA VAL A 67 -1.45 -7.31 18.31
C VAL A 67 -1.39 -8.67 17.63
N GLN A 68 -1.55 -8.67 16.31
CA GLN A 68 -1.52 -9.89 15.53
C GLN A 68 -0.07 -10.21 15.15
N GLY A 69 0.38 -11.41 15.48
CA GLY A 69 1.71 -11.88 15.09
C GLY A 69 1.85 -11.96 13.57
N GLY A 70 3.08 -11.86 13.06
CA GLY A 70 3.33 -11.82 11.61
C GLY A 70 2.78 -13.04 10.88
N ARG A 71 2.80 -14.25 11.47
CA ARG A 71 2.22 -15.44 10.84
C ARG A 71 0.71 -15.34 10.63
N SER A 72 -0.01 -14.74 11.58
CA SER A 72 -1.45 -14.48 11.45
C SER A 72 -1.71 -13.39 10.40
N MET A 73 -0.88 -12.34 10.39
CA MET A 73 -0.96 -11.27 9.39
C MET A 73 -0.68 -11.77 7.98
N GLN A 74 0.36 -12.57 7.77
CA GLN A 74 0.73 -13.15 6.47
C GLN A 74 -0.40 -13.96 5.84
N LYS A 75 -1.23 -14.62 6.66
CA LYS A 75 -2.38 -15.43 6.22
C LYS A 75 -3.70 -14.68 6.19
N SER A 76 -3.70 -13.39 6.56
CA SER A 76 -4.91 -12.60 6.64
C SER A 76 -5.41 -12.19 5.25
N ALA A 77 -6.71 -11.90 5.14
CA ALA A 77 -7.28 -11.31 3.93
C ALA A 77 -6.63 -9.96 3.57
N ILE A 78 -6.16 -9.20 4.57
CA ILE A 78 -5.44 -7.93 4.38
C ILE A 78 -4.13 -8.15 3.61
N ALA A 79 -3.39 -9.21 3.95
CA ALA A 79 -2.15 -9.54 3.24
C ALA A 79 -2.40 -9.90 1.78
N GLN A 80 -3.45 -10.69 1.51
CA GLN A 80 -3.84 -11.04 0.15
C GLN A 80 -4.29 -9.81 -0.64
N HIS A 81 -5.18 -8.99 -0.08
CA HIS A 81 -5.64 -7.75 -0.71
C HIS A 81 -4.46 -6.80 -1.01
N LEU A 82 -3.48 -6.70 -0.11
CA LEU A 82 -2.28 -5.88 -0.36
C LEU A 82 -1.42 -6.40 -1.51
N LEU A 83 -1.25 -7.73 -1.62
CA LEU A 83 -0.55 -8.35 -2.74
C LEU A 83 -1.25 -8.06 -4.07
N GLU A 84 -2.55 -8.29 -4.11
CA GLU A 84 -3.39 -8.05 -5.30
C GLU A 84 -3.33 -6.57 -5.72
N TYR A 85 -3.40 -5.65 -4.75
CA TYR A 85 -3.24 -4.23 -4.99
C TYR A 85 -1.93 -3.90 -5.72
N PHE A 86 -0.78 -4.30 -5.17
CA PHE A 86 0.50 -3.98 -5.81
C PHE A 86 0.74 -4.74 -7.12
N HIS A 87 0.12 -5.91 -7.30
CA HIS A 87 0.11 -6.56 -8.62
C HIS A 87 -0.68 -5.74 -9.64
N ALA A 88 -1.78 -5.10 -9.26
CA ALA A 88 -2.58 -4.27 -10.15
C ALA A 88 -1.91 -2.92 -10.49
N VAL A 89 -1.22 -2.29 -9.53
CA VAL A 89 -0.60 -0.96 -9.73
C VAL A 89 0.89 -1.00 -10.06
N GLY A 90 1.52 -2.17 -10.02
CA GLY A 90 2.97 -2.35 -10.15
C GLY A 90 3.56 -1.68 -11.40
N ASP A 91 2.94 -1.89 -12.56
CA ASP A 91 3.41 -1.32 -13.83
C ASP A 91 3.44 0.21 -13.83
N SER A 92 2.44 0.85 -13.19
CA SER A 92 2.35 2.31 -13.07
C SER A 92 3.39 2.89 -12.11
N LEU A 93 3.74 2.14 -11.07
CA LEU A 93 4.75 2.51 -10.08
C LEU A 93 6.17 2.10 -10.51
N GLY A 94 6.31 1.37 -11.61
CA GLY A 94 7.60 0.82 -12.03
C GLY A 94 8.15 -0.24 -11.08
N VAL A 95 7.29 -0.94 -10.35
CA VAL A 95 7.68 -1.97 -9.37
C VAL A 95 7.02 -3.32 -9.67
N ARG A 96 7.66 -4.38 -9.21
CA ARG A 96 7.14 -5.74 -9.22
C ARG A 96 7.02 -6.21 -7.78
N ALA A 97 5.80 -6.46 -7.33
CA ALA A 97 5.57 -7.11 -6.05
C ALA A 97 6.01 -8.57 -6.08
N SER A 98 6.56 -9.06 -4.98
CA SER A 98 6.78 -10.50 -4.79
C SER A 98 5.46 -11.25 -4.79
N SER A 99 5.44 -12.48 -5.32
CA SER A 99 4.21 -13.28 -5.45
C SER A 99 3.57 -13.67 -4.11
N LYS A 100 4.32 -13.54 -3.01
CA LYS A 100 3.86 -13.84 -1.65
C LYS A 100 4.57 -12.94 -0.64
N MET A 101 3.92 -12.74 0.49
CA MET A 101 4.57 -12.20 1.68
C MET A 101 5.45 -13.27 2.34
N PHE A 102 6.55 -12.83 2.94
CA PHE A 102 7.44 -13.68 3.75
C PHE A 102 7.40 -13.25 5.21
N LEU A 103 7.86 -14.12 6.10
CA LEU A 103 8.12 -13.76 7.49
C LEU A 103 9.60 -13.43 7.61
N GLU A 104 9.89 -12.27 8.16
CA GLU A 104 11.26 -11.94 8.53
C GLU A 104 11.72 -12.79 9.71
N GLU A 105 12.93 -13.31 9.64
CA GLU A 105 13.46 -14.20 10.68
C GLU A 105 13.83 -13.43 11.96
N GLU A 106 14.28 -12.18 11.83
CA GLU A 106 14.73 -11.35 12.96
C GLU A 106 13.58 -10.83 13.84
N ASP A 107 12.52 -10.29 13.22
CA ASP A 107 11.43 -9.60 13.92
C ASP A 107 10.10 -10.36 13.87
N GLY A 108 10.01 -11.44 13.09
CA GLY A 108 8.80 -12.26 12.93
C GLY A 108 7.64 -11.53 12.26
N THR A 109 7.88 -10.37 11.63
CA THR A 109 6.86 -9.58 10.95
C THR A 109 6.60 -10.08 9.53
N ALA A 110 5.38 -9.86 9.03
CA ALA A 110 5.03 -10.18 7.65
C ALA A 110 5.53 -9.07 6.73
N LYS A 111 6.35 -9.41 5.74
CA LYS A 111 6.96 -8.45 4.82
C LYS A 111 6.65 -8.77 3.36
N LEU A 112 6.60 -7.71 2.55
CA LEU A 112 6.38 -7.74 1.10
C LEU A 112 7.53 -6.98 0.43
N THR A 113 8.17 -7.58 -0.58
CA THR A 113 9.21 -6.90 -1.36
C THR A 113 8.61 -6.35 -2.66
N LEU A 114 8.91 -5.09 -2.95
CA LEU A 114 8.69 -4.45 -4.23
C LEU A 114 10.04 -4.26 -4.91
N SER A 115 10.24 -4.91 -6.06
CA SER A 115 11.48 -4.83 -6.82
C SER A 115 11.37 -3.90 -8.03
N PRO A 116 12.45 -3.23 -8.45
CA PRO A 116 12.42 -2.35 -9.60
C PRO A 116 12.17 -3.15 -10.88
N THR A 117 11.26 -2.68 -11.73
CA THR A 117 11.02 -3.29 -13.07
C THR A 117 11.82 -2.61 -14.18
N ARG A 118 12.35 -1.42 -13.88
CA ARG A 118 12.96 -0.52 -14.86
C ARG A 118 14.39 -0.21 -14.42
N SER A 119 15.34 -0.34 -15.33
CA SER A 119 16.75 -0.02 -15.07
C SER A 119 16.93 1.50 -14.94
N PHE A 120 17.74 1.92 -13.96
CA PHE A 120 18.09 3.34 -13.76
C PHE A 120 18.91 3.94 -14.92
N LEU A 121 19.60 3.09 -15.69
CA LEU A 121 20.67 3.51 -16.61
C LEU A 121 20.22 3.95 -18.01
N GLU A 122 18.94 3.79 -18.38
CA GLU A 122 18.52 3.92 -19.80
C GLU A 122 17.53 5.07 -20.11
N ARG A 123 17.38 6.10 -19.26
CA ARG A 123 16.25 7.04 -19.46
C ARG A 123 16.63 8.46 -19.86
N ARG A 124 16.07 8.88 -21.01
CA ARG A 124 15.99 10.26 -21.52
C ARG A 124 14.68 10.98 -21.15
N SER A 125 13.70 10.26 -20.61
CA SER A 125 12.37 10.79 -20.25
C SER A 125 12.35 11.32 -18.80
N PRO A 126 11.50 12.31 -18.47
CA PRO A 126 11.36 12.79 -17.09
C PRO A 126 10.91 11.64 -16.19
N TYR A 127 11.65 11.43 -15.10
CA TYR A 127 11.37 10.37 -14.14
C TYR A 127 11.33 10.91 -12.71
N ILE A 128 10.63 10.17 -11.86
CA ILE A 128 10.58 10.38 -10.42
C ILE A 128 10.93 9.08 -9.70
N ARG A 129 11.59 9.20 -8.56
CA ARG A 129 12.01 8.04 -7.76
C ARG A 129 10.99 7.79 -6.66
N LEU A 130 10.40 6.59 -6.62
CA LEU A 130 9.65 6.12 -5.46
C LEU A 130 10.64 5.85 -4.33
N SER A 131 10.44 6.52 -3.20
CA SER A 131 11.32 6.42 -2.02
C SER A 131 10.67 5.67 -0.88
N ALA A 132 9.38 5.89 -0.66
CA ALA A 132 8.63 5.26 0.43
C ALA A 132 7.17 5.06 0.05
N VAL A 133 6.54 4.10 0.71
CA VAL A 133 5.11 3.85 0.64
C VAL A 133 4.59 3.66 2.05
N ASP A 134 3.70 4.55 2.49
CA ASP A 134 2.98 4.39 3.74
C ASP A 134 1.60 3.80 3.47
N LEU A 135 1.22 2.83 4.28
CA LEU A 135 -0.03 2.07 4.14
C LEU A 135 -0.79 2.09 5.45
N LEU A 136 -2.09 2.40 5.40
CA LEU A 136 -2.98 2.30 6.54
C LEU A 136 -4.28 1.64 6.10
N TYR A 137 -4.57 0.48 6.68
CA TYR A 137 -5.85 -0.19 6.56
C TYR A 137 -6.79 0.27 7.67
N VAL A 138 -7.98 0.72 7.28
CA VAL A 138 -9.08 1.03 8.18
C VAL A 138 -10.21 0.04 7.88
N CYS A 139 -10.47 -0.85 8.82
CA CYS A 139 -11.49 -1.88 8.69
C CYS A 139 -12.68 -1.51 9.58
N THR A 140 -13.85 -1.29 8.99
CA THR A 140 -15.08 -0.97 9.72
C THR A 140 -16.15 -2.01 9.43
N THR A 141 -16.88 -2.43 10.46
CA THR A 141 -18.07 -3.27 10.25
C THR A 141 -19.23 -2.37 9.84
N PRO A 142 -19.95 -2.70 8.75
CA PRO A 142 -21.13 -1.94 8.37
C PRO A 142 -22.15 -1.95 9.54
N PRO A 143 -22.92 -0.87 9.74
CA PRO A 143 -23.91 -0.81 10.81
C PRO A 143 -24.91 -1.94 10.62
N ARG A 144 -25.09 -2.77 11.65
CA ARG A 144 -26.17 -3.77 11.66
C ARG A 144 -27.49 -3.01 11.46
N THR A 145 -28.15 -3.21 10.32
CA THR A 145 -29.56 -2.81 10.18
C THR A 145 -30.31 -3.45 11.34
N PRO A 146 -30.97 -2.67 12.22
CA PRO A 146 -31.74 -3.26 13.29
C PRO A 146 -32.82 -4.13 12.66
N ASP A 147 -32.91 -5.39 13.10
CA ASP A 147 -34.06 -6.24 12.80
C ASP A 147 -35.30 -5.47 13.26
N ILE A 148 -36.07 -4.95 12.31
CA ILE A 148 -37.39 -4.39 12.60
C ILE A 148 -38.23 -5.60 13.01
N PRO A 149 -38.66 -5.74 14.29
CA PRO A 149 -39.57 -6.81 14.64
C PRO A 149 -40.82 -6.62 13.79
N GLY A 150 -41.10 -7.62 12.95
CA GLY A 150 -42.29 -7.62 12.12
C GLY A 150 -43.54 -7.39 12.98
N PRO A 151 -44.52 -6.62 12.51
CA PRO A 151 -45.75 -6.43 13.26
C PRO A 151 -46.52 -7.75 13.21
N ASN A 152 -46.34 -8.63 14.20
CA ASN A 152 -47.26 -9.68 14.63
C ASN A 152 -46.62 -10.47 15.80
N ALA A 153 -46.82 -9.96 17.02
CA ALA A 153 -46.76 -10.73 18.26
C ALA A 153 -47.95 -10.31 19.13
#